data_AF-A0A3D0VN29-F1
#
_entry.id   AF-A0A3D0VN29-F1
#
_cell.length_a   1.000
_cell.length_b   1.000
_cell.length_c   1.000
_cell.angle_alpha   90.00
_cell.angle_beta   90.00
_cell.angle_gamma   90.00
#
_symmetry.space_group_name_H-M   'P 1'
#
loop_
_entity.id
_entity.type
_entity.pdbx_description
1 polymer ?
#
loop_
_entity_poly.entity_id
_entity_poly.type
_entity_poly.pdbx_seq_one_letter_code
_entity_poly.pdbx_strand_id
1 'polypeptide(L)'
;MKTKILMAAIFLGAIVLFAGCKKDDFVEITGVCPIVVSTIPANGATSVPLAQVITVKFNEEMDPSSITSASFFIRSTAVLTGTYSYNDSTATFTPGSPLTANTTYTGTVTTDARDLNGNYLQTDYVWSFSTGTTLAPMVTTTDPADLETGVVLNKTVEANFNMPMNAATINTTTFTLMDGVTNIPGVVTYSGTTAFYNPNADLTPNTEYTATITTGAENPAGDPIPADYVWTFTTGTLVAPTVISTDPANLDIDVPLNQIITADFSETMNGATIDATSFTVSNGVVNIPGIISYAGVTATFTPTDLLLSGTTYTATITNAAENLAGTTLVSDYVWTFNTIATTGPVLPDLNTVADFGIIAGVGVSNNAGFSVINDMNVGISPGVRSSITGFPPAIVVNGAIYASDDLTPVGVAAMLIQAKQDLTDAYLFAEGASSPAPATVSGDIGGMTLAPGIYKSTSTLLIQSGDLTLDAQGDANAGWIFQVASDFTTVGGAGGNVILTGGAQAKNVYWQVGSSATIGDFTSFKGNVLALTSITMNSGATAEGRMLARNGAVVMTSTNIINKP
;
A
#
# COMPACT_ATOMS: atom_id res chain seq x y z
N MET A 1 87.10 59.71 27.22
CA MET A 1 85.78 60.38 27.35
C MET A 1 85.07 59.75 28.55
N LYS A 2 85.34 60.31 29.75
CA LYS A 2 84.37 60.75 30.78
C LYS A 2 83.54 59.62 31.46
N THR A 3 83.51 59.41 32.78
CA THR A 3 84.22 59.94 33.96
C THR A 3 83.66 59.21 35.20
N LYS A 4 84.49 59.04 36.24
CA LYS A 4 84.17 59.11 37.69
C LYS A 4 83.44 57.92 38.34
N ILE A 5 83.65 57.47 39.59
CA ILE A 5 84.57 57.68 40.74
C ILE A 5 83.73 57.37 42.01
N LEU A 6 84.27 56.55 42.93
CA LEU A 6 84.00 56.50 44.39
C LEU A 6 82.63 55.99 44.91
N MET A 7 82.48 55.31 46.06
CA MET A 7 83.23 55.23 47.35
C MET A 7 82.99 53.84 48.00
N ALA A 8 84.01 53.10 48.47
CA ALA A 8 84.66 53.15 49.80
C ALA A 8 83.82 52.51 50.94
N ALA A 9 84.20 51.32 51.43
CA ALA A 9 84.98 51.06 52.66
C ALA A 9 84.03 50.65 53.83
N ILE A 10 84.25 49.56 54.56
CA ILE A 10 85.10 49.44 55.77
C ILE A 10 85.12 47.92 56.13
N PHE A 11 86.24 47.19 56.18
CA PHE A 11 87.35 47.17 57.15
C PHE A 11 87.02 46.53 58.53
N LEU A 12 87.61 45.34 58.75
CA LEU A 12 88.44 44.96 59.91
C LEU A 12 87.80 44.35 61.19
N GLY A 13 88.41 43.24 61.65
CA GLY A 13 88.41 42.76 63.04
C GLY A 13 88.22 41.24 63.17
N ALA A 14 89.27 40.41 63.10
CA ALA A 14 90.15 39.97 64.22
C ALA A 14 89.58 38.77 65.03
N ILE A 15 90.22 37.58 64.93
CA ILE A 15 91.04 36.93 65.99
C ILE A 15 90.18 36.34 67.14
N VAL A 16 89.79 35.05 67.07
CA VAL A 16 90.43 33.86 67.70
C VAL A 16 89.95 33.53 69.15
N LEU A 17 89.55 32.25 69.32
CA LEU A 17 89.37 31.43 70.53
C LEU A 17 88.19 31.76 71.48
N PHE A 18 87.25 30.82 71.65
CA PHE A 18 87.30 29.80 72.72
C PHE A 18 86.19 28.73 72.58
N ALA A 19 86.63 27.48 72.75
CA ALA A 19 85.95 26.36 73.38
C ALA A 19 84.41 26.43 73.53
N GLY A 20 83.74 25.64 72.70
CA GLY A 20 82.35 25.24 72.87
C GLY A 20 82.09 23.96 72.09
N CYS A 21 82.92 22.92 72.29
CA CYS A 21 82.58 21.56 71.87
C CYS A 21 81.37 21.10 72.70
N LYS A 22 80.17 21.51 72.27
CA LYS A 22 78.99 20.71 72.54
C LYS A 22 79.17 19.48 71.67
N LYS A 23 79.23 18.33 72.32
CA LYS A 23 79.27 17.00 71.70
C LYS A 23 78.29 17.01 70.52
N ASP A 24 78.84 16.90 69.32
CA ASP A 24 78.04 16.68 68.13
C ASP A 24 77.57 15.23 68.22
N ASP A 25 76.35 15.04 68.75
CA ASP A 25 75.68 13.74 68.73
C ASP A 25 75.12 13.46 67.31
N PHE A 26 75.81 13.92 66.26
CA PHE A 26 75.57 13.50 64.89
C PHE A 26 76.02 12.04 64.75
N VAL A 27 75.10 11.14 65.08
CA VAL A 27 75.17 9.76 64.62
C VAL A 27 74.96 9.83 63.11
N GLU A 28 76.00 9.55 62.33
CA GLU A 28 75.86 9.32 60.90
C GLU A 28 74.96 8.08 60.73
N ILE A 29 73.67 8.30 60.53
CA ILE A 29 72.74 7.24 60.15
C ILE A 29 73.09 6.88 58.70
N THR A 30 73.85 5.81 58.52
CA THR A 30 74.10 5.24 57.19
C THR A 30 72.78 4.65 56.69
N GLY A 31 71.96 5.46 56.02
CA GLY A 31 70.65 5.11 55.49
C GLY A 31 70.36 5.88 54.21
N VAL A 32 69.59 5.28 53.29
CA VAL A 32 69.09 6.00 52.10
C VAL A 32 68.12 7.06 52.61
N CYS A 33 68.21 8.30 52.11
CA CYS A 33 67.24 9.33 52.47
C CYS A 33 65.95 9.11 51.65
N PRO A 34 64.77 9.33 52.25
CA PRO A 34 63.52 9.32 51.52
C PRO A 34 63.54 10.24 50.30
N ILE A 35 63.03 9.74 49.19
CA ILE A 35 62.75 10.50 47.96
C ILE A 35 61.37 10.12 47.42
N VAL A 36 60.68 11.08 46.81
CA VAL A 36 59.45 10.81 46.06
C VAL A 36 59.82 10.21 44.71
N VAL A 37 59.33 9.00 44.44
CA VAL A 37 59.56 8.25 43.19
C VAL A 37 58.54 8.63 42.13
N SER A 38 57.27 8.79 42.52
CA SER A 38 56.19 9.14 41.59
C SER A 38 54.97 9.69 42.32
N THR A 39 54.18 10.49 41.62
CA THR A 39 52.89 10.99 42.09
C THR A 39 51.78 10.64 41.11
N ILE A 40 50.56 10.43 41.62
CA ILE A 40 49.33 10.38 40.83
C ILE A 40 48.41 11.47 41.38
N PRO A 41 48.02 12.48 40.59
CA PRO A 41 48.47 12.75 39.22
C PRO A 41 49.98 13.00 39.11
N ALA A 42 50.55 12.68 37.95
CA ALA A 42 51.92 13.02 37.63
C ALA A 42 52.12 14.55 37.57
N ASN A 43 53.35 15.01 37.79
CA ASN A 43 53.66 16.44 37.68
C ASN A 43 53.35 16.97 36.27
N GLY A 44 52.58 18.06 36.21
CA GLY A 44 52.10 18.67 34.96
C GLY A 44 50.89 17.98 34.33
N ALA A 45 50.27 17.00 34.99
CA ALA A 45 49.08 16.33 34.45
C ALA A 45 47.93 17.32 34.21
N THR A 46 47.32 17.25 33.03
CA THR A 46 46.12 18.02 32.65
C THR A 46 44.91 17.10 32.55
N SER A 47 43.70 17.67 32.60
CA SER A 47 42.44 16.93 32.51
C SER A 47 42.29 15.85 33.59
N VAL A 48 42.81 16.14 34.79
CA VAL A 48 42.66 15.25 35.94
C VAL A 48 41.17 15.12 36.31
N PRO A 49 40.65 13.89 36.49
CA PRO A 49 39.26 13.68 36.92
C PRO A 49 38.96 14.39 38.24
N LEU A 50 37.75 14.92 38.40
CA LEU A 50 37.37 15.66 39.61
C LEU A 50 37.34 14.77 40.86
N ALA A 51 37.10 13.46 40.70
CA ALA A 51 37.14 12.47 41.78
C ALA A 51 38.54 11.85 42.02
N GLN A 52 39.60 12.46 41.49
CA GLN A 52 40.95 11.89 41.59
C GLN A 52 41.44 11.76 43.04
N VAL A 53 41.77 10.54 43.44
CA VAL A 53 42.56 10.25 44.64
C VAL A 53 44.03 10.56 44.36
N ILE A 54 44.70 11.31 45.25
CA ILE A 54 46.08 11.73 45.06
C ILE A 54 47.03 10.81 45.82
N THR A 55 48.05 10.27 45.15
CA THR A 55 49.03 9.37 45.77
C THR A 55 50.46 9.85 45.55
N VAL A 56 51.32 9.55 46.52
CA VAL A 56 52.77 9.80 46.49
C VAL A 56 53.48 8.50 46.88
N LYS A 57 54.30 7.98 45.96
CA LYS A 57 55.12 6.79 46.20
C LYS A 57 56.54 7.20 46.55
N PHE A 58 57.06 6.67 47.65
CA PHE A 58 58.43 6.88 48.10
C PHE A 58 59.34 5.72 47.64
N ASN A 59 60.66 5.91 47.71
CA ASN A 59 61.65 4.87 47.42
C ASN A 59 61.77 3.82 48.53
N GLU A 60 61.23 4.12 49.71
CA GLU A 60 61.29 3.28 50.90
C GLU A 60 60.09 3.53 51.83
N GLU A 61 59.98 2.70 52.88
CA GLU A 61 58.95 2.82 53.91
C GLU A 61 59.17 4.06 54.79
N MET A 62 58.13 4.89 54.88
CA MET A 62 58.06 6.11 55.69
C MET A 62 57.49 5.80 57.07
N ASP A 63 57.81 6.62 58.07
CA ASP A 63 57.10 6.63 59.34
C ASP A 63 55.67 7.16 59.09
N PRO A 64 54.61 6.32 59.23
CA PRO A 64 53.25 6.76 58.94
C PRO A 64 52.78 7.92 59.81
N SER A 65 53.35 8.08 61.02
CA SER A 65 53.02 9.22 61.91
C SER A 65 53.57 10.56 61.40
N SER A 66 54.53 10.52 60.47
CA SER A 66 55.09 11.69 59.82
C SER A 66 54.33 12.12 58.58
N ILE A 67 53.38 11.33 58.07
CA ILE A 67 52.52 11.65 56.93
C ILE A 67 51.21 12.23 57.44
N THR A 68 51.15 13.55 57.55
CA THR A 68 50.02 14.29 58.12
C THR A 68 49.64 15.44 57.18
N SER A 69 48.55 16.14 57.48
CA SER A 69 48.15 17.34 56.73
C SER A 69 49.17 18.49 56.79
N ALA A 70 50.16 18.44 57.69
CA ALA A 70 51.25 19.41 57.73
C ALA A 70 52.40 19.04 56.77
N SER A 71 52.61 17.75 56.52
CA SER A 71 53.75 17.23 55.75
C SER A 71 53.39 16.72 54.36
N PHE A 72 52.13 16.41 54.10
CA PHE A 72 51.60 16.12 52.77
C PHE A 72 50.26 16.84 52.62
N PHE A 73 50.16 17.77 51.66
CA PHE A 73 48.91 18.48 51.41
C PHE A 73 48.77 18.90 49.95
N ILE A 74 47.52 19.06 49.52
CA ILE A 74 47.14 19.57 48.20
C ILE A 74 46.48 20.93 48.37
N ARG A 75 46.86 21.92 47.56
CA ARG A 75 46.28 23.27 47.60
C ARG A 75 45.96 23.81 46.22
N SER A 76 44.93 24.65 46.12
CA SER A 76 44.78 25.61 45.02
C SER A 76 45.01 27.01 45.57
N THR A 77 43.96 27.76 45.91
CA THR A 77 44.02 29.00 46.69
C THR A 77 44.11 28.74 48.19
N ALA A 78 43.52 27.63 48.66
CA ALA A 78 43.60 27.13 50.03
C ALA A 78 44.00 25.65 50.04
N VAL A 79 44.47 25.16 51.18
CA VAL A 79 44.74 23.73 51.39
C VAL A 79 43.42 22.96 51.44
N LEU A 80 43.34 21.87 50.69
CA LEU A 80 42.17 21.01 50.64
C LEU A 80 42.04 20.19 51.94
N THR A 81 40.79 19.97 52.36
CA THR A 81 40.46 19.00 53.40
C THR A 81 40.28 17.62 52.78
N GLY A 82 40.60 16.58 53.54
CA GLY A 82 40.50 15.19 53.08
C GLY A 82 41.04 14.21 54.11
N THR A 83 41.06 12.94 53.74
CA THR A 83 41.60 11.86 54.57
C THR A 83 42.96 11.40 54.04
N TYR A 84 43.80 10.97 54.97
CA TYR A 84 45.14 10.46 54.67
C TYR A 84 45.21 8.98 55.04
N SER A 85 45.85 8.20 54.18
CA SER A 85 46.25 6.83 54.49
C SER A 85 47.66 6.57 53.98
N TYR A 86 48.32 5.58 54.57
CA TYR A 86 49.66 5.17 54.20
C TYR A 86 49.73 3.65 54.18
N ASN A 87 50.19 3.09 53.06
CA ASN A 87 50.40 1.65 52.92
C ASN A 87 51.48 1.39 51.85
N ASP A 88 52.32 0.38 52.06
CA ASP A 88 53.32 -0.12 51.09
C ASP A 88 54.11 1.02 50.40
N SER A 89 54.82 1.82 51.19
CA SER A 89 55.63 2.95 50.71
C SER A 89 54.85 4.07 49.99
N THR A 90 53.51 4.09 50.10
CA THR A 90 52.63 5.01 49.36
C THR A 90 51.72 5.80 50.30
N ALA A 91 51.87 7.13 50.30
CA ALA A 91 50.93 8.05 50.94
C ALA A 91 49.76 8.34 50.00
N THR A 92 48.54 8.30 50.52
CA THR A 92 47.31 8.57 49.79
C THR A 92 46.54 9.69 50.47
N PHE A 93 46.12 10.68 49.69
CA PHE A 93 45.20 11.74 50.08
C PHE A 93 43.92 11.61 49.26
N THR A 94 42.79 11.43 49.94
CA THR A 94 41.46 11.43 49.34
C THR A 94 40.79 12.76 49.66
N PRO A 95 40.57 13.64 48.66
CA PRO A 95 39.85 14.90 48.88
C PRO A 95 38.47 14.66 49.51
N GLY A 96 38.08 15.50 50.47
CA GLY A 96 36.76 15.42 51.13
C GLY A 96 35.59 15.87 50.25
N SER A 97 35.88 16.47 49.10
CA SER A 97 34.92 16.84 48.05
C SER A 97 35.62 16.74 46.70
N PRO A 98 34.88 16.55 45.58
CA PRO A 98 35.48 16.56 44.26
C PRO A 98 36.31 17.82 44.01
N LEU A 99 37.43 17.65 43.32
CA LEU A 99 38.26 18.75 42.86
C LEU A 99 37.42 19.71 41.99
N THR A 100 37.70 21.00 42.08
CA THR A 100 37.03 22.02 41.28
C THR A 100 37.49 21.91 39.83
N ALA A 101 36.57 22.02 38.87
CA ALA A 101 36.88 22.00 37.44
C ALA A 101 37.80 23.17 37.02
N ASN A 102 38.54 22.99 35.94
CA ASN A 102 39.46 23.99 35.36
C ASN A 102 40.37 24.69 36.38
N THR A 103 40.83 23.93 37.38
CA THR A 103 41.61 24.45 38.52
C THR A 103 42.97 23.78 38.57
N THR A 104 44.01 24.58 38.76
CA THR A 104 45.36 24.05 39.00
C THR A 104 45.58 23.86 40.50
N TYR A 105 45.97 22.65 40.86
CA TYR A 105 46.34 22.25 42.20
C TYR A 105 47.86 22.04 42.29
N THR A 106 48.41 22.34 43.46
CA THR A 106 49.80 22.08 43.84
C THR A 106 49.81 21.07 44.97
N GLY A 107 50.49 19.95 44.77
CA GLY A 107 50.82 19.01 45.84
C GLY A 107 52.17 19.34 46.46
N THR A 108 52.30 19.16 47.76
CA THR A 108 53.55 19.36 48.49
C THR A 108 53.74 18.24 49.50
N VAL A 109 54.91 17.59 49.46
CA VAL A 109 55.45 16.81 50.58
C VAL A 109 56.62 17.59 51.17
N THR A 110 56.54 17.94 52.46
CA THR A 110 57.55 18.78 53.10
C THR A 110 58.72 17.96 53.64
N THR A 111 59.81 18.64 54.00
CA THR A 111 60.95 18.03 54.70
C THR A 111 60.60 17.43 56.07
N ASP A 112 59.39 17.63 56.61
CA ASP A 112 58.96 17.01 57.88
C ASP A 112 58.59 15.52 57.73
N ALA A 113 58.38 15.04 56.50
CA ALA A 113 58.20 13.62 56.23
C ALA A 113 59.51 12.86 56.45
N ARG A 114 59.47 11.76 57.21
CA ARG A 114 60.66 10.98 57.59
C ARG A 114 60.44 9.48 57.47
N ASP A 115 61.53 8.72 57.30
CA ASP A 115 61.50 7.25 57.36
C ASP A 115 61.39 6.71 58.79
N LEU A 116 61.28 5.38 58.90
CA LEU A 116 61.28 4.66 60.18
C LEU A 116 62.59 4.78 60.96
N ASN A 117 63.69 5.16 60.29
CA ASN A 117 65.01 5.39 60.88
C ASN A 117 65.21 6.85 61.32
N GLY A 118 64.24 7.74 61.06
CA GLY A 118 64.28 9.16 61.41
C GLY A 118 64.97 10.05 60.38
N ASN A 119 65.30 9.55 59.18
CA ASN A 119 65.86 10.38 58.12
C ASN A 119 64.75 11.18 57.45
N TYR A 120 64.98 12.48 57.31
CA TYR A 120 64.03 13.41 56.70
C TYR A 120 64.17 13.43 55.18
N LEU A 121 63.05 13.72 54.50
CA LEU A 121 63.06 14.17 53.12
C LEU A 121 63.94 15.43 53.02
N GLN A 122 64.94 15.41 52.13
CA GLN A 122 66.00 16.43 52.10
C GLN A 122 65.54 17.79 51.53
N THR A 123 64.49 17.78 50.70
CA THR A 123 63.89 18.98 50.11
C THR A 123 62.40 18.77 49.95
N ASP A 124 61.61 19.83 50.12
CA ASP A 124 60.19 19.79 49.78
C ASP A 124 60.02 19.29 48.34
N TYR A 125 59.17 18.29 48.17
CA TYR A 125 58.77 17.81 46.86
C TYR A 125 57.45 18.49 46.45
N VAL A 126 57.52 19.34 45.44
CA VAL A 126 56.39 20.14 44.95
C VAL A 126 56.06 19.74 43.51
N TRP A 127 54.79 19.46 43.24
CA TRP A 127 54.29 19.19 41.89
C TRP A 127 52.95 19.88 41.67
N SER A 128 52.57 20.04 40.41
CA SER A 128 51.28 20.63 40.04
C SER A 128 50.50 19.72 39.09
N PHE A 129 49.18 19.83 39.12
CA PHE A 129 48.28 19.21 38.14
C PHE A 129 47.03 20.07 37.97
N SER A 130 46.33 19.93 36.84
CA SER A 130 45.14 20.71 36.54
C SER A 130 43.96 19.81 36.19
N THR A 131 42.79 20.10 36.77
CA THR A 131 41.53 19.47 36.40
C THR A 131 41.02 19.98 35.05
N GLY A 132 40.25 19.16 34.34
CA GLY A 132 39.62 19.57 33.08
C GLY A 132 38.40 20.48 33.27
N THR A 133 37.88 21.06 32.18
CA THR A 133 36.55 21.69 32.16
C THR A 133 35.46 20.63 32.22
N THR A 134 34.38 20.87 32.96
CA THR A 134 33.16 20.06 32.85
C THR A 134 32.48 20.35 31.52
N LEU A 135 32.19 19.32 30.74
CA LEU A 135 31.37 19.43 29.54
C LEU A 135 29.92 19.13 29.96
N ALA A 136 29.13 20.18 30.14
CA ALA A 136 27.72 20.03 30.49
C ALA A 136 26.89 19.68 29.24
N PRO A 137 25.93 18.75 29.35
CA PRO A 137 25.01 18.47 28.27
C PRO A 137 24.08 19.66 28.03
N MET A 138 23.69 19.86 26.77
CA MET A 138 22.78 20.92 26.34
C MET A 138 21.93 20.43 25.17
N VAL A 139 20.64 20.79 25.16
CA VAL A 139 19.77 20.60 23.99
C VAL A 139 20.21 21.59 22.90
N THR A 140 20.45 21.08 21.70
CA THR A 140 20.93 21.83 20.53
C THR A 140 19.81 22.15 19.56
N THR A 141 18.89 21.21 19.33
CA THR A 141 17.69 21.38 18.50
C THR A 141 16.57 20.51 19.04
N THR A 142 15.33 20.90 18.76
CA THR A 142 14.12 20.12 19.01
C THR A 142 13.33 19.94 17.73
N ASP A 143 12.55 18.87 17.65
CA ASP A 143 11.54 18.66 16.62
C ASP A 143 10.25 18.14 17.29
N PRO A 144 9.15 18.89 17.36
CA PRO A 144 8.96 20.21 16.76
C PRO A 144 9.91 21.28 17.28
N ALA A 145 10.19 22.27 16.43
CA ALA A 145 10.92 23.46 16.84
C ALA A 145 10.10 24.27 17.87
N ASP A 146 10.78 25.05 18.71
CA ASP A 146 10.10 25.92 19.66
C ASP A 146 9.16 26.91 18.94
N LEU A 147 7.92 26.99 19.42
CA LEU A 147 6.81 27.76 18.85
C LEU A 147 6.33 27.28 17.45
N GLU A 148 6.70 26.08 17.02
CA GLU A 148 6.20 25.54 15.75
C GLU A 148 4.68 25.35 15.78
N THR A 149 3.99 25.80 14.72
CA THR A 149 2.54 25.67 14.54
C THR A 149 2.21 24.73 13.41
N GLY A 150 1.07 24.04 13.48
CA GLY A 150 0.66 23.12 12.41
C GLY A 150 1.32 21.76 12.49
N VAL A 151 1.81 21.40 13.68
CA VAL A 151 2.44 20.10 13.94
C VAL A 151 1.41 18.99 13.74
N VAL A 152 1.81 17.94 13.02
CA VAL A 152 0.97 16.75 12.79
C VAL A 152 0.61 16.05 14.10
N LEU A 153 -0.58 15.45 14.18
CA LEU A 153 -1.10 14.94 15.46
C LEU A 153 -0.36 13.69 15.97
N ASN A 154 0.21 12.89 15.08
CA ASN A 154 0.98 11.68 15.40
C ASN A 154 2.48 11.95 15.61
N LYS A 155 2.86 13.19 15.96
CA LYS A 155 4.25 13.61 16.05
C LYS A 155 5.00 12.90 17.18
N THR A 156 6.13 12.27 16.84
CA THR A 156 7.18 11.96 17.81
C THR A 156 7.98 13.22 18.10
N VAL A 157 8.11 13.58 19.38
CA VAL A 157 8.81 14.78 19.85
C VAL A 157 10.28 14.44 20.13
N GLU A 158 11.21 15.22 19.62
CA GLU A 158 12.65 14.93 19.64
C GLU A 158 13.45 16.06 20.29
N ALA A 159 14.54 15.69 20.96
CA ALA A 159 15.55 16.60 21.48
C ALA A 159 16.96 16.07 21.20
N ASN A 160 17.77 16.86 20.48
CA ASN A 160 19.16 16.55 20.16
C ASN A 160 20.11 17.18 21.16
N PHE A 161 21.03 16.41 21.71
CA PHE A 161 22.04 16.89 22.65
C PHE A 161 23.37 17.19 21.96
N ASN A 162 24.15 18.13 22.51
CA ASN A 162 25.50 18.45 22.05
C ASN A 162 26.53 17.32 22.31
N MET A 163 26.16 16.29 23.07
CA MET A 163 27.01 15.15 23.41
C MET A 163 26.15 13.92 23.76
N PRO A 164 26.74 12.72 23.82
CA PRO A 164 26.06 11.54 24.34
C PRO A 164 25.61 11.72 25.80
N MET A 165 24.40 11.26 26.10
CA MET A 165 23.76 11.27 27.42
C MET A 165 23.83 9.88 28.06
N ASN A 166 23.64 9.82 29.38
CA ASN A 166 23.37 8.57 30.06
C ASN A 166 21.94 8.11 29.71
N ALA A 167 21.84 7.03 28.93
CA ALA A 167 20.56 6.51 28.47
C ALA A 167 19.58 6.17 29.63
N ALA A 168 20.08 5.78 30.81
CA ALA A 168 19.23 5.46 31.95
C ALA A 168 18.54 6.71 32.55
N THR A 169 19.15 7.88 32.39
CA THR A 169 18.58 9.16 32.87
C THR A 169 17.67 9.82 31.85
N ILE A 170 17.53 9.29 30.63
CA ILE A 170 16.58 9.77 29.63
C ILE A 170 15.35 8.86 29.65
N ASN A 171 14.29 9.29 30.34
CA ASN A 171 13.07 8.52 30.55
C ASN A 171 11.88 9.47 30.75
N THR A 172 10.69 8.93 31.06
CA THR A 172 9.44 9.72 31.18
C THR A 172 9.38 10.69 32.36
N THR A 173 10.34 10.66 33.29
CA THR A 173 10.45 11.67 34.36
C THR A 173 11.37 12.83 33.99
N THR A 174 12.27 12.62 33.01
CA THR A 174 13.25 13.62 32.57
C THR A 174 12.98 14.17 31.19
N PHE A 175 12.17 13.49 30.38
CA PHE A 175 11.57 14.02 29.16
C PHE A 175 10.06 13.91 29.30
N THR A 176 9.38 15.05 29.48
CA THR A 176 7.93 15.12 29.67
C THR A 176 7.25 15.88 28.54
N LEU A 177 5.95 15.61 28.36
CA LEU A 177 5.06 16.29 27.43
C LEU A 177 3.74 16.62 28.12
N MET A 178 3.34 17.88 28.09
CA MET A 178 2.19 18.40 28.84
C MET A 178 1.23 19.18 27.92
N ASP A 179 -0.07 19.00 28.13
CA ASP A 179 -1.14 19.91 27.67
C ASP A 179 -1.58 20.76 28.87
N GLY A 180 -1.06 21.99 28.96
CA GLY A 180 -1.18 22.83 30.15
C GLY A 180 -0.63 22.15 31.39
N VAL A 181 -1.52 21.63 32.25
CA VAL A 181 -1.18 20.90 33.49
C VAL A 181 -1.38 19.38 33.38
N THR A 182 -1.89 18.91 32.25
CA THR A 182 -2.19 17.49 32.01
C THR A 182 -0.99 16.80 31.39
N ASN A 183 -0.49 15.74 32.01
CA ASN A 183 0.59 14.94 31.44
C ASN A 183 0.06 14.08 30.27
N ILE A 184 0.70 14.19 29.11
CA ILE A 184 0.45 13.33 27.96
C ILE A 184 1.29 12.08 28.11
N PRO A 185 0.69 10.88 28.23
CA PRO A 185 1.46 9.65 28.38
C PRO A 185 2.13 9.26 27.06
N GLY A 186 3.37 8.80 27.14
CA GLY A 186 4.13 8.31 26.00
C GLY A 186 5.32 7.46 26.40
N VAL A 187 6.04 6.98 25.39
CA VAL A 187 7.26 6.18 25.52
C VAL A 187 8.46 7.05 25.20
N VAL A 188 9.44 7.06 26.09
CA VAL A 188 10.73 7.73 25.87
C VAL A 188 11.77 6.71 25.41
N THR A 189 12.48 7.04 24.33
CA THR A 189 13.64 6.27 23.85
C THR A 189 14.82 7.20 23.59
N TYR A 190 16.02 6.65 23.54
CA TYR A 190 17.25 7.40 23.31
C TYR A 190 18.16 6.65 22.35
N SER A 191 18.66 7.32 21.31
CA SER A 191 19.56 6.74 20.32
C SER A 191 20.56 7.78 19.81
N GLY A 192 21.84 7.41 19.75
CA GLY A 192 22.92 8.32 19.37
C GLY A 192 23.04 9.48 20.35
N THR A 193 22.63 10.68 19.93
CA THR A 193 22.56 11.89 20.74
C THR A 193 21.14 12.46 20.83
N THR A 194 20.12 11.68 20.48
CA THR A 194 18.73 12.14 20.33
C THR A 194 17.82 11.39 21.28
N ALA A 195 17.02 12.13 22.05
CA ALA A 195 15.90 11.59 22.80
C ALA A 195 14.62 11.74 21.99
N PHE A 196 13.77 10.71 22.03
CA PHE A 196 12.49 10.65 21.35
C PHE A 196 11.39 10.41 22.37
N TYR A 197 10.33 11.19 22.33
CA TYR A 197 9.11 11.03 23.11
C TYR A 197 7.97 10.69 22.14
N ASN A 198 7.46 9.47 22.18
CA ASN A 198 6.35 9.02 21.34
C ASN A 198 5.06 8.95 22.17
N PRO A 199 4.11 9.88 22.01
CA PRO A 199 2.81 9.82 22.68
C PRO A 199 2.09 8.48 22.42
N ASN A 200 1.36 7.97 23.42
CA ASN A 200 0.63 6.70 23.28
C ASN A 200 -0.63 6.81 22.40
N ALA A 201 -1.10 8.03 22.17
CA ALA A 201 -2.22 8.37 21.32
C ALA A 201 -1.91 9.67 20.58
N ASP A 202 -2.58 9.89 19.46
CA ASP A 202 -2.43 11.14 18.70
C ASP A 202 -2.79 12.35 19.56
N LEU A 203 -2.04 13.42 19.34
CA LEU A 203 -2.21 14.70 20.01
C LEU A 203 -3.53 15.36 19.59
N THR A 204 -4.12 16.14 20.48
CA THR A 204 -5.36 16.85 20.21
C THR A 204 -5.12 17.98 19.20
N PRO A 205 -6.05 18.23 18.26
CA PRO A 205 -5.88 19.28 17.25
C PRO A 205 -5.91 20.69 17.85
N ASN A 206 -5.24 21.64 17.22
CA ASN A 206 -5.19 23.05 17.60
C ASN A 206 -4.93 23.26 19.10
N THR A 207 -4.01 22.46 19.65
CA THR A 207 -3.66 22.42 21.07
C THR A 207 -2.18 22.74 21.24
N GLU A 208 -1.86 23.60 22.20
CA GLU A 208 -0.48 23.92 22.56
C GLU A 208 0.06 22.88 23.55
N TYR A 209 1.17 22.26 23.20
CA TYR A 209 1.90 21.32 24.05
C TYR A 209 3.20 21.94 24.55
N THR A 210 3.57 21.59 25.78
CA THR A 210 4.85 21.95 26.40
C THR A 210 5.67 20.69 26.61
N ALA A 211 6.85 20.63 26.00
CA ALA A 211 7.82 19.57 26.22
C ALA A 211 8.94 20.08 27.13
N THR A 212 9.52 19.18 27.94
CA THR A 212 10.57 19.54 28.89
C THR A 212 11.62 18.45 29.01
N ILE A 213 12.90 18.83 28.88
CA ILE A 213 14.03 18.05 29.37
C ILE A 213 14.45 18.61 30.72
N THR A 214 14.33 17.82 31.79
CA THR A 214 14.65 18.29 33.14
C THR A 214 16.13 18.18 33.47
N THR A 215 16.56 18.88 34.52
CA THR A 215 17.89 18.76 35.15
C THR A 215 18.23 17.34 35.65
N GLY A 216 17.30 16.39 35.64
CA GLY A 216 17.59 14.97 35.92
C GLY A 216 18.25 14.23 34.74
N ALA A 217 18.32 14.83 33.55
CA ALA A 217 19.02 14.27 32.40
C ALA A 217 20.53 14.54 32.49
N GLU A 218 21.35 13.48 32.58
CA GLU A 218 22.79 13.57 32.83
C GLU A 218 23.62 13.00 31.68
N ASN A 219 24.87 13.47 31.54
CA ASN A 219 25.87 12.82 30.70
C ASN A 219 26.42 11.53 31.39
N PRO A 220 27.21 10.68 30.72
CA PRO A 220 27.80 9.49 31.35
C PRO A 220 28.75 9.76 32.54
N ALA A 221 29.21 11.00 32.73
CA ALA A 221 30.03 11.42 33.86
C ALA A 221 29.19 11.89 35.07
N GLY A 222 27.86 11.95 34.94
CA GLY A 222 26.93 12.40 35.98
C GLY A 222 26.70 13.91 36.03
N ASP A 223 27.14 14.66 35.01
CA ASP A 223 26.83 16.10 34.92
C ASP A 223 25.42 16.30 34.33
N PRO A 224 24.51 17.01 35.01
CA PRO A 224 23.16 17.27 34.51
C PRO A 224 23.14 18.38 33.45
N ILE A 225 22.03 18.46 32.69
CA ILE A 225 21.73 19.70 31.96
C ILE A 225 21.64 20.87 32.95
N PRO A 226 22.20 22.07 32.65
CA PRO A 226 22.31 23.15 33.64
C PRO A 226 20.97 23.71 34.17
N ALA A 227 19.92 23.62 33.36
CA ALA A 227 18.57 24.05 33.69
C ALA A 227 17.57 23.22 32.87
N ASP A 228 16.31 23.17 33.32
CA ASP A 228 15.24 22.55 32.54
C ASP A 228 15.13 23.26 31.18
N TYR A 229 15.17 22.48 30.11
CA TYR A 229 14.96 22.96 28.75
C TYR A 229 13.49 22.78 28.39
N VAL A 230 12.77 23.90 28.25
CA VAL A 230 11.33 23.93 28.00
C VAL A 230 11.09 24.55 26.64
N TRP A 231 10.24 23.92 25.83
CA TRP A 231 9.77 24.47 24.56
C TRP A 231 8.30 24.13 24.34
N THR A 232 7.63 24.92 23.52
CA THR A 232 6.23 24.68 23.17
C THR A 232 6.04 24.48 21.68
N PHE A 233 4.95 23.83 21.29
CA PHE A 233 4.51 23.71 19.90
C PHE A 233 2.99 23.58 19.85
N THR A 234 2.37 23.97 18.73
CA THR A 234 0.91 23.89 18.53
C THR A 234 0.58 22.93 17.40
N THR A 235 -0.26 21.95 17.70
CA THR A 235 -0.78 21.01 16.70
C THR A 235 -1.67 21.70 15.67
N GLY A 236 -1.73 21.13 14.46
CA GLY A 236 -2.60 21.63 13.39
C GLY A 236 -4.10 21.40 13.67
N THR A 237 -4.93 22.00 12.81
CA THR A 237 -6.38 21.73 12.78
C THR A 237 -6.68 20.42 12.03
N LEU A 238 -7.71 19.68 12.44
CA LEU A 238 -8.26 18.60 11.62
C LEU A 238 -8.94 19.21 10.39
N VAL A 239 -8.40 18.95 9.21
CA VAL A 239 -9.09 19.16 7.94
C VAL A 239 -9.58 17.80 7.50
N ALA A 240 -10.88 17.67 7.25
CA ALA A 240 -11.41 16.44 6.71
C ALA A 240 -10.96 16.30 5.26
N PRO A 241 -10.46 15.12 4.84
CA PRO A 241 -10.13 14.89 3.45
C PRO A 241 -11.38 15.03 2.58
N THR A 242 -11.17 15.35 1.30
CA THR A 242 -12.22 15.40 0.28
C THR A 242 -11.74 14.72 -0.99
N VAL A 243 -12.65 14.17 -1.80
CA VAL A 243 -12.33 13.69 -3.14
C VAL A 243 -12.40 14.89 -4.10
N ILE A 244 -11.32 15.16 -4.81
CA ILE A 244 -11.17 16.33 -5.70
C ILE A 244 -11.48 15.99 -7.17
N SER A 245 -11.23 14.74 -7.59
CA SER A 245 -11.50 14.25 -8.94
C SER A 245 -11.68 12.74 -8.94
N THR A 246 -12.43 12.24 -9.92
CA THR A 246 -12.57 10.81 -10.21
C THR A 246 -12.37 10.55 -11.69
N ASP A 247 -11.91 9.34 -12.01
CA ASP A 247 -11.91 8.79 -13.36
C ASP A 247 -12.52 7.38 -13.29
N PRO A 248 -13.66 7.10 -13.94
CA PRO A 248 -14.47 8.05 -14.70
C PRO A 248 -14.98 9.21 -13.84
N ALA A 249 -15.21 10.36 -14.48
CA ALA A 249 -15.88 11.47 -13.84
C ALA A 249 -17.35 11.11 -13.56
N ASN A 250 -17.95 11.80 -12.60
CA ASN A 250 -19.36 11.55 -12.27
C ASN A 250 -20.26 11.84 -13.48
N LEU A 251 -21.14 10.88 -13.78
CA LEU A 251 -22.05 10.84 -14.92
C LEU A 251 -21.39 10.65 -16.29
N ASP A 252 -20.13 10.21 -16.33
CA ASP A 252 -19.50 9.84 -17.60
C ASP A 252 -20.28 8.75 -18.33
N ILE A 253 -20.27 8.85 -19.66
CA ILE A 253 -20.88 7.89 -20.58
C ILE A 253 -19.81 7.33 -21.50
N ASP A 254 -20.11 6.21 -22.17
CA ASP A 254 -19.21 5.54 -23.10
C ASP A 254 -17.86 5.13 -22.47
N VAL A 255 -17.86 4.85 -21.16
CA VAL A 255 -16.67 4.41 -20.44
C VAL A 255 -16.21 3.04 -20.97
N PRO A 256 -14.93 2.86 -21.32
CA PRO A 256 -14.40 1.58 -21.80
C PRO A 256 -14.65 0.43 -20.82
N LEU A 257 -14.87 -0.79 -21.33
CA LEU A 257 -15.14 -1.96 -20.48
C LEU A 257 -13.95 -2.39 -19.61
N ASN A 258 -12.73 -1.98 -19.98
CA ASN A 258 -11.50 -2.22 -19.24
C ASN A 258 -11.09 -1.04 -18.34
N GLN A 259 -12.04 -0.15 -18.01
CA GLN A 259 -11.77 1.04 -17.22
C GLN A 259 -11.21 0.70 -15.85
N ILE A 260 -10.14 1.42 -15.47
CA ILE A 260 -9.64 1.48 -14.11
C ILE A 260 -10.31 2.67 -13.43
N ILE A 261 -10.86 2.45 -12.24
CA ILE A 261 -11.60 3.48 -11.51
C ILE A 261 -10.67 4.14 -10.48
N THR A 262 -10.50 5.45 -10.53
CA THR A 262 -9.64 6.20 -9.60
C THR A 262 -10.36 7.36 -8.93
N ALA A 263 -9.86 7.74 -7.76
CA ALA A 263 -10.26 8.94 -7.05
C ALA A 263 -9.03 9.62 -6.43
N ASP A 264 -8.89 10.92 -6.66
CA ASP A 264 -7.84 11.74 -6.05
C ASP A 264 -8.39 12.46 -4.82
N PHE A 265 -7.62 12.48 -3.75
CA PHE A 265 -7.96 13.17 -2.51
C PHE A 265 -7.27 14.53 -2.40
N SER A 266 -7.84 15.43 -1.58
CA SER A 266 -7.27 16.75 -1.27
C SER A 266 -5.97 16.69 -0.47
N GLU A 267 -5.65 15.53 0.11
CA GLU A 267 -4.46 15.28 0.93
C GLU A 267 -4.09 13.79 0.93
N THR A 268 -2.96 13.45 1.55
CA THR A 268 -2.52 12.07 1.72
C THR A 268 -3.38 11.33 2.74
N MET A 269 -3.88 10.16 2.33
CA MET A 269 -4.75 9.28 3.10
C MET A 269 -3.96 8.19 3.83
N ASN A 270 -4.55 7.63 4.88
CA ASN A 270 -4.10 6.38 5.46
C ASN A 270 -4.50 5.23 4.52
N GLY A 271 -3.56 4.77 3.69
CA GLY A 271 -3.81 3.71 2.70
C GLY A 271 -4.32 2.39 3.28
N ALA A 272 -4.13 2.12 4.58
CA ALA A 272 -4.70 0.93 5.24
C ALA A 272 -6.23 1.03 5.43
N THR A 273 -6.79 2.24 5.38
CA THR A 273 -8.25 2.47 5.44
C THR A 273 -8.89 2.53 4.05
N ILE A 274 -8.09 2.45 2.97
CA ILE A 274 -8.56 2.39 1.58
C ILE A 274 -8.51 0.93 1.13
N ASP A 275 -9.62 0.23 1.35
CA ASP A 275 -9.73 -1.22 1.12
C ASP A 275 -11.09 -1.58 0.52
N ALA A 276 -11.36 -2.89 0.40
CA ALA A 276 -12.59 -3.41 -0.22
C ALA A 276 -13.88 -3.08 0.55
N THR A 277 -13.78 -2.54 1.76
CA THR A 277 -14.92 -2.07 2.55
C THR A 277 -15.16 -0.57 2.38
N SER A 278 -14.11 0.21 2.11
CA SER A 278 -14.22 1.65 1.94
C SER A 278 -14.28 2.11 0.49
N PHE A 279 -13.68 1.41 -0.47
CA PHE A 279 -13.80 1.72 -1.90
C PHE A 279 -14.49 0.58 -2.65
N THR A 280 -15.75 0.80 -3.01
CA THR A 280 -16.60 -0.20 -3.67
C THR A 280 -17.10 0.27 -5.03
N VAL A 281 -17.32 -0.68 -5.94
CA VAL A 281 -17.98 -0.46 -7.23
C VAL A 281 -19.12 -1.46 -7.36
N SER A 282 -20.31 -1.01 -7.73
CA SER A 282 -21.52 -1.83 -7.85
C SER A 282 -22.26 -1.54 -9.15
N ASN A 283 -22.91 -2.54 -9.74
CA ASN A 283 -23.84 -2.35 -10.87
C ASN A 283 -25.30 -2.20 -10.43
N GLY A 284 -25.55 -1.92 -9.14
CA GLY A 284 -26.88 -1.82 -8.55
C GLY A 284 -27.51 -3.16 -8.14
N VAL A 285 -26.91 -4.30 -8.49
CA VAL A 285 -27.36 -5.64 -8.08
C VAL A 285 -26.31 -6.33 -7.23
N VAL A 286 -25.04 -6.28 -7.65
CA VAL A 286 -23.90 -6.91 -6.98
C VAL A 286 -22.73 -5.95 -6.89
N ASN A 287 -21.86 -6.16 -5.91
CA ASN A 287 -20.55 -5.51 -5.86
C ASN A 287 -19.61 -6.19 -6.84
N ILE A 288 -18.87 -5.39 -7.60
CA ILE A 288 -17.90 -5.86 -8.58
C ILE A 288 -16.60 -6.20 -7.83
N PRO A 289 -16.04 -7.40 -8.04
CA PRO A 289 -14.73 -7.73 -7.51
C PRO A 289 -13.63 -6.90 -8.19
N GLY A 290 -12.65 -6.45 -7.40
CA GLY A 290 -11.53 -5.67 -7.90
C GLY A 290 -10.37 -5.65 -6.91
N ILE A 291 -9.22 -5.23 -7.41
CA ILE A 291 -8.01 -5.01 -6.62
C ILE A 291 -7.93 -3.52 -6.32
N ILE A 292 -7.68 -3.19 -5.05
CA ILE A 292 -7.55 -1.81 -4.58
C ILE A 292 -6.09 -1.52 -4.26
N SER A 293 -5.62 -0.37 -4.71
CA SER A 293 -4.31 0.17 -4.38
C SER A 293 -4.39 1.65 -4.07
N TYR A 294 -3.48 2.14 -3.25
CA TYR A 294 -3.36 3.56 -2.91
C TYR A 294 -1.92 4.02 -3.10
N ALA A 295 -1.72 5.13 -3.83
CA ALA A 295 -0.40 5.71 -4.06
C ALA A 295 -0.47 7.24 -4.17
N GLY A 296 0.43 7.94 -3.46
CA GLY A 296 0.43 9.40 -3.43
C GLY A 296 -0.83 9.94 -2.77
N VAL A 297 -1.74 10.51 -3.56
CA VAL A 297 -3.07 10.97 -3.14
C VAL A 297 -4.21 10.26 -3.86
N THR A 298 -3.92 9.19 -4.61
CA THR A 298 -4.86 8.53 -5.51
C THR A 298 -5.20 7.14 -5.01
N ALA A 299 -6.50 6.86 -4.84
CA ALA A 299 -7.02 5.51 -4.72
C ALA A 299 -7.37 4.95 -6.10
N THR A 300 -7.08 3.68 -6.31
CA THR A 300 -7.31 2.97 -7.57
C THR A 300 -8.02 1.67 -7.32
N PHE A 301 -9.13 1.45 -7.99
CA PHE A 301 -9.88 0.21 -8.07
C PHE A 301 -9.72 -0.36 -9.49
N THR A 302 -9.12 -1.54 -9.59
CA THR A 302 -8.97 -2.27 -10.86
C THR A 302 -9.92 -3.47 -10.85
N PRO A 303 -11.00 -3.47 -11.65
CA PRO A 303 -11.89 -4.61 -11.78
C PRO A 303 -11.11 -5.89 -12.15
N THR A 304 -11.46 -7.04 -11.56
CA THR A 304 -10.80 -8.32 -11.90
C THR A 304 -11.21 -8.84 -13.27
N ASP A 305 -12.45 -8.55 -13.67
CA ASP A 305 -13.03 -8.86 -14.98
C ASP A 305 -13.42 -7.57 -15.68
N LEU A 306 -13.61 -7.63 -17.01
CA LEU A 306 -14.15 -6.51 -17.76
C LEU A 306 -15.53 -6.12 -17.22
N LEU A 307 -15.80 -4.82 -17.17
CA LEU A 307 -17.11 -4.28 -16.85
C LEU A 307 -18.13 -4.68 -17.92
N LEU A 308 -19.37 -4.87 -17.50
CA LEU A 308 -20.50 -5.15 -18.38
C LEU A 308 -20.78 -3.95 -19.26
N SER A 309 -21.16 -4.18 -20.52
CA SER A 309 -21.48 -3.12 -21.47
C SER A 309 -22.81 -2.43 -21.16
N GLY A 310 -22.95 -1.16 -21.53
CA GLY A 310 -24.20 -0.40 -21.40
C GLY A 310 -24.77 -0.36 -19.98
N THR A 311 -23.90 -0.56 -18.98
CA THR A 311 -24.29 -0.75 -17.58
C THR A 311 -23.90 0.47 -16.77
N THR A 312 -24.83 0.95 -15.94
CA THR A 312 -24.56 1.99 -14.96
C THR A 312 -23.86 1.38 -13.75
N TYR A 313 -22.69 1.91 -13.42
CA TYR A 313 -21.95 1.58 -12.22
C TYR A 313 -22.01 2.74 -11.23
N THR A 314 -22.10 2.38 -9.95
CA THR A 314 -21.95 3.29 -8.81
C THR A 314 -20.67 2.95 -8.09
N ALA A 315 -19.76 3.91 -8.00
CA ALA A 315 -18.57 3.82 -7.18
C ALA A 315 -18.76 4.66 -5.91
N THR A 316 -18.29 4.12 -4.79
CA THR A 316 -18.44 4.72 -3.47
C THR A 316 -17.13 4.64 -2.72
N ILE A 317 -16.67 5.79 -2.22
CA ILE A 317 -15.67 5.86 -1.15
C ILE A 317 -16.41 6.22 0.14
N THR A 318 -16.47 5.30 1.09
CA THR A 318 -17.23 5.48 2.33
C THR A 318 -16.52 6.43 3.28
N ASN A 319 -17.28 6.98 4.23
CA ASN A 319 -16.74 7.80 5.30
C ASN A 319 -15.85 7.07 6.31
N ALA A 320 -15.54 5.78 6.10
CA ALA A 320 -14.54 5.07 6.89
C ALA A 320 -13.10 5.33 6.41
N ALA A 321 -12.92 5.93 5.23
CA ALA A 321 -11.59 6.33 4.75
C ALA A 321 -11.05 7.52 5.55
N GLU A 322 -9.83 7.38 6.07
CA GLU A 322 -9.19 8.35 6.97
C GLU A 322 -7.90 8.94 6.36
N ASN A 323 -7.60 10.20 6.70
CA ASN A 323 -6.27 10.76 6.46
C ASN A 323 -5.22 10.21 7.45
N LEU A 324 -3.95 10.58 7.27
CA LEU A 324 -2.87 10.14 8.17
C LEU A 324 -3.03 10.61 9.63
N ALA A 325 -3.89 11.60 9.87
CA ALA A 325 -4.23 12.11 11.19
C ALA A 325 -5.52 11.48 11.78
N GLY A 326 -6.06 10.43 11.16
CA GLY A 326 -7.28 9.74 11.62
C GLY A 326 -8.58 10.50 11.37
N THR A 327 -8.57 11.52 10.52
CA THR A 327 -9.78 12.29 10.15
C THR A 327 -10.49 11.57 9.01
N THR A 328 -11.76 11.25 9.19
CA THR A 328 -12.58 10.65 8.14
C THR A 328 -13.05 11.66 7.10
N LEU A 329 -13.45 11.18 5.92
CA LEU A 329 -14.35 11.95 5.04
C LEU A 329 -15.60 12.40 5.81
N VAL A 330 -16.15 13.56 5.43
CA VAL A 330 -17.37 14.12 6.08
C VAL A 330 -18.60 13.25 5.82
N SER A 331 -18.67 12.65 4.62
CA SER A 331 -19.72 11.72 4.19
C SER A 331 -19.16 10.79 3.13
N ASP A 332 -19.90 9.73 2.80
CA ASP A 332 -19.60 8.91 1.63
C ASP A 332 -19.52 9.79 0.37
N TYR A 333 -18.50 9.56 -0.44
CA TYR A 333 -18.37 10.14 -1.76
C TYR A 333 -18.87 9.12 -2.78
N VAL A 334 -19.99 9.43 -3.43
CA VAL A 334 -20.67 8.54 -4.38
C VAL A 334 -20.69 9.18 -5.75
N TRP A 335 -20.29 8.43 -6.76
CA TRP A 335 -20.41 8.84 -8.15
C TRP A 335 -20.87 7.68 -9.01
N THR A 336 -21.40 8.01 -10.19
CA THR A 336 -21.90 7.03 -11.14
C THR A 336 -21.26 7.22 -12.50
N PHE A 337 -21.16 6.17 -13.30
CA PHE A 337 -20.72 6.24 -14.69
C PHE A 337 -21.37 5.13 -15.51
N ASN A 338 -21.44 5.30 -16.83
CA ASN A 338 -22.03 4.33 -17.75
C ASN A 338 -20.96 3.81 -18.70
N THR A 339 -20.84 2.49 -18.77
CA THR A 339 -19.97 1.85 -19.74
C THR A 339 -20.53 1.97 -21.14
N ILE A 340 -19.62 1.94 -22.12
CA ILE A 340 -19.98 1.86 -23.53
C ILE A 340 -20.94 0.70 -23.77
N ALA A 341 -22.06 1.00 -24.43
CA ALA A 341 -22.93 -0.04 -24.94
C ALA A 341 -22.23 -0.69 -26.14
N THR A 342 -21.95 -1.99 -26.07
CA THR A 342 -21.56 -2.73 -27.26
C THR A 342 -22.80 -2.85 -28.13
N THR A 343 -22.94 -1.96 -29.10
CA THR A 343 -23.98 -2.13 -30.11
C THR A 343 -23.67 -3.40 -30.89
N GLY A 344 -24.48 -4.44 -30.67
CA GLY A 344 -24.51 -5.60 -31.56
C GLY A 344 -24.77 -5.16 -33.01
N PRO A 345 -24.62 -6.06 -33.99
CA PRO A 345 -24.95 -5.71 -35.37
C PRO A 345 -26.39 -5.22 -35.47
N VAL A 346 -26.64 -4.31 -36.41
CA VAL A 346 -28.02 -4.07 -36.85
C VAL A 346 -28.55 -5.40 -37.36
N LEU A 347 -29.70 -5.83 -36.85
CA LEU A 347 -30.25 -7.16 -37.11
C LEU A 347 -31.14 -7.17 -38.36
N PRO A 348 -31.21 -8.30 -39.10
CA PRO A 348 -32.14 -8.44 -40.22
C PRO A 348 -33.59 -8.22 -39.79
N ASP A 349 -34.34 -7.44 -40.56
CA ASP A 349 -35.78 -7.31 -40.38
C ASP A 349 -36.51 -8.41 -41.17
N LEU A 350 -37.18 -9.31 -40.45
CA LEU A 350 -37.91 -10.42 -41.03
C LEU A 350 -39.26 -10.00 -41.65
N ASN A 351 -39.77 -8.80 -41.39
CA ASN A 351 -41.03 -8.31 -41.95
C ASN A 351 -42.14 -9.39 -41.95
N THR A 352 -42.74 -9.70 -43.09
CA THR A 352 -43.84 -10.68 -43.18
C THR A 352 -43.40 -12.13 -42.98
N VAL A 353 -42.11 -12.45 -43.14
CA VAL A 353 -41.62 -13.81 -42.85
C VAL A 353 -41.49 -14.08 -41.34
N ALA A 354 -41.57 -13.04 -40.50
CA ALA A 354 -41.52 -13.17 -39.04
C ALA A 354 -42.67 -14.02 -38.47
N ASP A 355 -43.79 -14.14 -39.19
CA ASP A 355 -44.96 -14.94 -38.80
C ASP A 355 -44.79 -16.44 -39.04
N PHE A 356 -43.70 -16.86 -39.69
CA PHE A 356 -43.45 -18.25 -40.07
C PHE A 356 -42.38 -18.89 -39.18
N GLY A 357 -42.69 -20.07 -38.65
CA GLY A 357 -41.71 -20.95 -37.99
C GLY A 357 -40.99 -21.82 -39.00
N ILE A 358 -41.69 -22.14 -40.12
CA ILE A 358 -41.12 -22.81 -41.28
C ILE A 358 -41.59 -22.09 -42.54
N ILE A 359 -40.65 -21.75 -43.43
CA ILE A 359 -40.98 -21.45 -44.83
C ILE A 359 -39.98 -22.15 -45.75
N ALA A 360 -40.46 -22.78 -46.82
CA ALA A 360 -39.63 -23.55 -47.74
C ALA A 360 -39.88 -23.20 -49.21
N GLY A 361 -38.95 -23.60 -50.09
CA GLY A 361 -39.07 -23.42 -51.54
C GLY A 361 -39.79 -24.58 -52.23
N VAL A 362 -39.37 -25.81 -51.94
CA VAL A 362 -39.80 -27.01 -52.69
C VAL A 362 -40.50 -28.10 -51.88
N GLY A 363 -40.40 -28.07 -50.55
CA GLY A 363 -41.07 -29.07 -49.72
C GLY A 363 -40.99 -28.79 -48.22
N VAL A 364 -42.01 -29.23 -47.48
CA VAL A 364 -41.98 -29.29 -46.02
C VAL A 364 -42.41 -30.68 -45.60
N SER A 365 -41.54 -31.44 -44.95
CA SER A 365 -41.87 -32.81 -44.56
C SER A 365 -41.63 -33.08 -43.08
N ASN A 366 -42.53 -33.85 -42.48
CA ASN A 366 -42.30 -34.56 -41.23
C ASN A 366 -42.26 -36.07 -41.53
N ASN A 367 -41.08 -36.68 -41.43
CA ASN A 367 -40.88 -38.06 -41.88
C ASN A 367 -41.41 -39.09 -40.86
N ALA A 368 -41.31 -38.78 -39.56
CA ALA A 368 -41.79 -39.63 -38.47
C ALA A 368 -42.13 -38.78 -37.23
N GLY A 369 -42.68 -39.42 -36.19
CA GLY A 369 -42.87 -38.80 -34.87
C GLY A 369 -43.87 -37.64 -34.83
N PHE A 370 -44.09 -37.09 -33.63
CA PHE A 370 -45.04 -36.01 -33.38
C PHE A 370 -44.32 -34.67 -33.29
N SER A 371 -44.09 -34.04 -34.43
CA SER A 371 -43.46 -32.71 -34.46
C SER A 371 -44.47 -31.59 -34.20
N VAL A 372 -44.04 -30.52 -33.55
CA VAL A 372 -44.90 -29.42 -33.12
C VAL A 372 -44.27 -28.09 -33.50
N ILE A 373 -45.03 -27.23 -34.18
CA ILE A 373 -44.68 -25.84 -34.43
C ILE A 373 -45.63 -24.97 -33.61
N ASN A 374 -45.11 -24.17 -32.67
CA ASN A 374 -45.90 -23.38 -31.74
C ASN A 374 -45.92 -21.89 -32.12
N ASP A 375 -47.13 -21.32 -32.14
CA ASP A 375 -47.41 -19.89 -32.27
C ASP A 375 -46.87 -19.22 -33.55
N MET A 376 -46.71 -20.02 -34.61
CA MET A 376 -46.17 -19.61 -35.90
C MET A 376 -46.76 -20.42 -37.06
N ASN A 377 -46.67 -19.86 -38.27
CA ASN A 377 -47.17 -20.49 -39.49
C ASN A 377 -46.14 -21.40 -40.16
N VAL A 378 -46.63 -22.31 -41.01
CA VAL A 378 -45.82 -23.12 -41.94
C VAL A 378 -46.18 -22.72 -43.36
N GLY A 379 -45.19 -22.38 -44.18
CA GLY A 379 -45.37 -21.90 -45.55
C GLY A 379 -44.54 -22.65 -46.58
N ILE A 380 -45.05 -22.75 -47.80
CA ILE A 380 -44.28 -23.22 -48.95
C ILE A 380 -44.58 -22.35 -50.18
N SER A 381 -43.55 -21.85 -50.82
CA SER A 381 -43.65 -21.12 -52.10
C SER A 381 -42.30 -21.08 -52.81
N PRO A 382 -42.24 -21.36 -54.13
CA PRO A 382 -43.36 -21.60 -55.05
C PRO A 382 -43.91 -23.05 -55.03
N GLY A 383 -43.41 -23.91 -54.13
CA GLY A 383 -43.92 -25.27 -53.95
C GLY A 383 -45.39 -25.29 -53.52
N VAL A 384 -46.05 -26.40 -53.82
CA VAL A 384 -47.50 -26.59 -53.67
C VAL A 384 -47.87 -27.44 -52.45
N ARG A 385 -49.14 -27.45 -52.06
CA ARG A 385 -49.66 -28.14 -50.87
C ARG A 385 -49.33 -29.62 -50.82
N SER A 386 -49.33 -30.31 -51.98
CA SER A 386 -48.98 -31.73 -52.05
C SER A 386 -47.52 -32.02 -51.67
N SER A 387 -46.66 -31.00 -51.64
CA SER A 387 -45.26 -31.08 -51.19
C SER A 387 -45.12 -30.80 -49.68
N ILE A 388 -46.24 -30.60 -48.97
CA ILE A 388 -46.28 -30.59 -47.51
C ILE A 388 -46.76 -31.97 -47.05
N THR A 389 -45.88 -32.75 -46.41
CA THR A 389 -46.17 -34.14 -46.02
C THR A 389 -45.93 -34.36 -44.53
N GLY A 390 -46.67 -35.29 -43.92
CA GLY A 390 -46.48 -35.64 -42.50
C GLY A 390 -47.19 -34.71 -41.50
N PHE A 391 -48.14 -33.90 -41.97
CA PHE A 391 -49.06 -33.08 -41.16
C PHE A 391 -50.51 -33.56 -41.39
N PRO A 392 -51.04 -34.53 -40.63
CA PRO A 392 -50.50 -35.18 -39.41
C PRO A 392 -49.45 -36.30 -39.69
N PRO A 393 -48.69 -36.78 -38.67
CA PRO A 393 -48.83 -36.53 -37.22
C PRO A 393 -48.25 -35.21 -36.70
N ALA A 394 -47.48 -34.46 -37.50
CA ALA A 394 -47.04 -33.14 -37.07
C ALA A 394 -48.21 -32.16 -37.00
N ILE A 395 -48.13 -31.21 -36.06
CA ILE A 395 -49.16 -30.21 -35.81
C ILE A 395 -48.58 -28.80 -35.78
N VAL A 396 -49.44 -27.84 -36.11
CA VAL A 396 -49.19 -26.40 -35.92
C VAL A 396 -50.16 -25.90 -34.87
N VAL A 397 -49.64 -25.35 -33.77
CA VAL A 397 -50.42 -24.82 -32.65
C VAL A 397 -50.48 -23.30 -32.80
N ASN A 398 -51.69 -22.72 -32.72
CA ASN A 398 -51.93 -21.28 -32.86
C ASN A 398 -51.34 -20.66 -34.14
N GLY A 399 -51.25 -21.46 -35.20
CA GLY A 399 -50.80 -21.04 -36.53
C GLY A 399 -51.51 -21.85 -37.61
N ALA A 400 -51.15 -21.58 -38.86
CA ALA A 400 -51.74 -22.24 -40.02
C ALA A 400 -50.66 -22.75 -41.00
N ILE A 401 -51.06 -23.71 -41.83
CA ILE A 401 -50.26 -24.20 -42.94
C ILE A 401 -50.75 -23.51 -44.21
N TYR A 402 -49.86 -22.88 -44.96
CA TYR A 402 -50.13 -22.17 -46.20
C TYR A 402 -49.28 -22.71 -47.36
N ALA A 403 -49.87 -22.83 -48.54
CA ALA A 403 -49.20 -23.25 -49.77
C ALA A 403 -49.56 -22.34 -50.94
N SER A 404 -48.70 -22.30 -51.96
CA SER A 404 -48.84 -21.37 -53.10
C SER A 404 -50.12 -21.59 -53.92
N ASP A 405 -50.69 -22.79 -53.90
CA ASP A 405 -51.91 -23.19 -54.60
C ASP A 405 -53.18 -23.13 -53.73
N ASP A 406 -53.09 -22.61 -52.51
CA ASP A 406 -54.27 -22.39 -51.66
C ASP A 406 -55.16 -21.27 -52.23
N LEU A 407 -56.37 -21.63 -52.64
CA LEU A 407 -57.36 -20.67 -53.16
C LEU A 407 -58.09 -19.90 -52.06
N THR A 408 -58.10 -20.43 -50.84
CA THR A 408 -58.77 -19.85 -49.67
C THR A 408 -57.89 -19.96 -48.43
N PRO A 409 -57.68 -18.89 -47.66
CA PRO A 409 -58.16 -17.52 -47.91
C PRO A 409 -57.59 -16.89 -49.20
N VAL A 410 -58.32 -15.95 -49.78
CA VAL A 410 -57.83 -15.21 -50.97
C VAL A 410 -56.58 -14.42 -50.56
N GLY A 411 -55.55 -14.45 -51.40
CA GLY A 411 -54.30 -13.70 -51.17
C GLY A 411 -53.16 -14.51 -50.56
N VAL A 412 -53.34 -15.79 -50.22
CA VAL A 412 -52.27 -16.65 -49.66
C VAL A 412 -51.04 -16.70 -50.56
N ALA A 413 -51.22 -16.86 -51.89
CA ALA A 413 -50.11 -16.87 -52.83
C ALA A 413 -49.29 -15.57 -52.78
N ALA A 414 -49.96 -14.40 -52.74
CA ALA A 414 -49.30 -13.10 -52.66
C ALA A 414 -48.59 -12.90 -51.32
N MET A 415 -49.21 -13.31 -50.21
CA MET A 415 -48.60 -13.29 -48.86
C MET A 415 -47.33 -14.14 -48.83
N LEU A 416 -47.36 -15.36 -49.38
CA LEU A 416 -46.20 -16.23 -49.42
C LEU A 416 -45.09 -15.70 -50.34
N ILE A 417 -45.45 -15.09 -51.48
CA ILE A 417 -44.48 -14.42 -52.35
C ILE A 417 -43.78 -13.28 -51.59
N GLN A 418 -44.54 -12.45 -50.87
CA GLN A 418 -43.96 -11.37 -50.06
C GLN A 418 -43.07 -11.92 -48.94
N ALA A 419 -43.50 -12.95 -48.21
CA ALA A 419 -42.69 -13.58 -47.17
C ALA A 419 -41.37 -14.18 -47.73
N LYS A 420 -41.39 -14.76 -48.94
CA LYS A 420 -40.16 -15.25 -49.60
C LYS A 420 -39.24 -14.11 -50.08
N GLN A 421 -39.81 -12.96 -50.45
CA GLN A 421 -39.05 -11.76 -50.76
C GLN A 421 -38.40 -11.21 -49.49
N ASP A 422 -39.15 -11.04 -48.41
CA ASP A 422 -38.64 -10.55 -47.13
C ASP A 422 -37.57 -11.49 -46.55
N LEU A 423 -37.72 -12.81 -46.71
CA LEU A 423 -36.67 -13.78 -46.40
C LEU A 423 -35.40 -13.57 -47.23
N THR A 424 -35.56 -13.26 -48.52
CA THR A 424 -34.42 -12.96 -49.39
C THR A 424 -33.72 -11.68 -48.95
N ASP A 425 -34.46 -10.64 -48.61
CA ASP A 425 -33.92 -9.37 -48.18
C ASP A 425 -33.19 -9.51 -46.82
N ALA A 426 -33.79 -10.23 -45.86
CA ALA A 426 -33.16 -10.56 -44.59
C ALA A 426 -31.88 -11.41 -44.75
N TYR A 427 -31.90 -12.39 -45.66
CA TYR A 427 -30.71 -13.20 -45.99
C TYR A 427 -29.58 -12.34 -46.55
N LEU A 428 -29.87 -11.49 -47.53
CA LEU A 428 -28.87 -10.64 -48.17
C LEU A 428 -28.33 -9.57 -47.22
N PHE A 429 -29.19 -9.03 -46.35
CA PHE A 429 -28.79 -8.13 -45.29
C PHE A 429 -27.83 -8.81 -44.32
N ALA A 430 -28.16 -10.01 -43.83
CA ALA A 430 -27.29 -10.78 -42.94
C ALA A 430 -25.94 -11.14 -43.59
N GLU A 431 -25.96 -11.55 -44.87
CA GLU A 431 -24.76 -11.88 -45.66
C GLU A 431 -23.84 -10.66 -45.88
N GLY A 432 -24.42 -9.47 -46.06
CA GLY A 432 -23.72 -8.21 -46.30
C GLY A 432 -23.35 -7.42 -45.05
N ALA A 433 -23.79 -7.84 -43.87
CA ALA A 433 -23.52 -7.14 -42.62
C ALA A 433 -22.01 -7.05 -42.34
N SER A 434 -21.52 -5.84 -42.02
CA SER A 434 -20.09 -5.55 -41.87
C SER A 434 -19.73 -4.64 -40.69
N SER A 435 -20.73 -4.22 -39.90
CA SER A 435 -20.55 -3.41 -38.70
C SER A 435 -21.36 -4.01 -37.54
N PRO A 436 -20.72 -4.34 -36.39
CA PRO A 436 -19.28 -4.25 -36.13
C PRO A 436 -18.47 -5.18 -37.05
N ALA A 437 -17.15 -4.95 -37.16
CA ALA A 437 -16.29 -5.71 -38.06
C ALA A 437 -16.44 -7.23 -37.81
N PRO A 438 -16.67 -8.07 -38.84
CA PRO A 438 -16.88 -9.50 -38.64
C PRO A 438 -15.67 -10.22 -38.04
N ALA A 439 -15.89 -10.94 -36.94
CA ALA A 439 -14.91 -11.87 -36.39
C ALA A 439 -14.88 -13.16 -37.23
N THR A 440 -13.69 -13.68 -37.53
CA THR A 440 -13.56 -14.93 -38.29
C THR A 440 -13.78 -16.12 -37.37
N VAL A 441 -14.64 -17.05 -37.78
CA VAL A 441 -14.86 -18.36 -37.15
C VAL A 441 -14.77 -19.45 -38.21
N SER A 442 -14.38 -20.67 -37.84
CA SER A 442 -14.22 -21.77 -38.79
C SER A 442 -14.25 -23.12 -38.10
N GLY A 443 -14.74 -24.15 -38.78
CA GLY A 443 -14.76 -25.51 -38.24
C GLY A 443 -15.77 -25.63 -37.10
N ASP A 444 -15.36 -26.25 -35.99
CA ASP A 444 -16.20 -26.44 -34.81
C ASP A 444 -16.05 -25.30 -33.80
N ILE A 445 -17.16 -24.66 -33.47
CA ILE A 445 -17.24 -23.59 -32.47
C ILE A 445 -17.92 -24.04 -31.17
N GLY A 446 -18.20 -25.34 -31.02
CA GLY A 446 -18.68 -25.91 -29.76
C GLY A 446 -17.68 -25.65 -28.62
N GLY A 447 -18.20 -25.21 -27.47
CA GLY A 447 -17.41 -24.84 -26.29
C GLY A 447 -16.98 -23.36 -26.24
N MET A 448 -17.25 -22.57 -27.28
CA MET A 448 -16.98 -21.13 -27.26
C MET A 448 -18.07 -20.35 -26.51
N THR A 449 -17.68 -19.22 -25.91
CA THR A 449 -18.59 -18.17 -25.45
C THR A 449 -18.38 -16.94 -26.33
N LEU A 450 -19.42 -16.52 -27.04
CA LEU A 450 -19.38 -15.45 -28.02
C LEU A 450 -20.20 -14.24 -27.56
N ALA A 451 -19.55 -13.09 -27.48
CA ALA A 451 -20.17 -11.79 -27.23
C ALA A 451 -21.02 -11.33 -28.45
N PRO A 452 -21.86 -10.29 -28.32
CA PRO A 452 -22.68 -9.79 -29.43
C PRO A 452 -21.81 -9.34 -30.61
N GLY A 453 -22.16 -9.73 -31.85
CA GLY A 453 -21.30 -9.45 -32.99
C GLY A 453 -21.66 -10.16 -34.29
N ILE A 454 -20.83 -9.92 -35.32
CA ILE A 454 -20.89 -10.62 -36.60
C ILE A 454 -19.78 -11.66 -36.64
N TYR A 455 -20.11 -12.91 -36.97
CA TYR A 455 -19.20 -14.05 -37.02
C TYR A 455 -19.22 -14.66 -38.42
N LYS A 456 -18.08 -14.65 -39.11
CA LYS A 456 -17.98 -15.07 -40.51
C LYS A 456 -17.14 -16.34 -40.65
N SER A 457 -17.72 -17.36 -41.29
CA SER A 457 -17.03 -18.57 -41.75
C SER A 457 -17.00 -18.60 -43.27
N THR A 458 -15.82 -18.83 -43.83
CA THR A 458 -15.61 -19.02 -45.28
C THR A 458 -15.82 -20.48 -45.72
N SER A 459 -16.11 -21.37 -44.77
CA SER A 459 -16.34 -22.80 -44.98
C SER A 459 -17.59 -23.26 -44.24
N THR A 460 -17.77 -24.58 -44.12
CA THR A 460 -18.75 -25.15 -43.20
C THR A 460 -18.47 -24.72 -41.76
N LEU A 461 -19.53 -24.61 -40.95
CA LEU A 461 -19.46 -24.28 -39.52
C LEU A 461 -20.21 -25.34 -38.71
N LEU A 462 -19.62 -25.78 -37.60
CA LEU A 462 -20.10 -26.88 -36.78
C LEU A 462 -20.28 -26.44 -35.32
N ILE A 463 -21.26 -27.04 -34.63
CA ILE A 463 -21.34 -27.04 -33.16
C ILE A 463 -21.39 -28.51 -32.75
N GLN A 464 -20.26 -29.07 -32.33
CA GLN A 464 -20.14 -30.51 -32.10
C GLN A 464 -19.45 -30.87 -30.79
N SER A 465 -18.24 -30.37 -30.54
CA SER A 465 -17.40 -30.82 -29.42
C SER A 465 -17.85 -30.29 -28.05
N GLY A 466 -18.80 -29.36 -28.03
CA GLY A 466 -19.40 -28.77 -26.83
C GLY A 466 -20.58 -27.88 -27.20
N ASP A 467 -21.15 -27.20 -26.21
CA ASP A 467 -22.23 -26.23 -26.40
C ASP A 467 -21.66 -24.86 -26.75
N LEU A 468 -22.34 -24.15 -27.64
CA LEU A 468 -22.02 -22.75 -27.94
C LEU A 468 -22.78 -21.85 -26.97
N THR A 469 -22.08 -20.97 -26.26
CA THR A 469 -22.71 -19.95 -25.41
C THR A 469 -22.73 -18.60 -26.11
N LEU A 470 -23.90 -17.98 -26.21
CA LEU A 470 -24.07 -16.60 -26.67
C LEU A 470 -24.38 -15.73 -25.46
N ASP A 471 -23.43 -14.85 -25.11
CA ASP A 471 -23.50 -14.05 -23.90
C ASP A 471 -23.79 -12.59 -24.22
N ALA A 472 -24.97 -12.12 -23.82
CA ALA A 472 -25.40 -10.74 -24.03
C ALA A 472 -24.69 -9.71 -23.12
N GLN A 473 -23.91 -10.17 -22.12
CA GLN A 473 -23.16 -9.29 -21.22
C GLN A 473 -24.04 -8.22 -20.51
N GLY A 474 -25.32 -8.55 -20.28
CA GLY A 474 -26.30 -7.66 -19.64
C GLY A 474 -27.22 -6.91 -20.61
N ASP A 475 -26.93 -6.90 -21.92
CA ASP A 475 -27.77 -6.21 -22.91
C ASP A 475 -28.84 -7.13 -23.51
N ALA A 476 -30.09 -6.97 -23.09
CA ALA A 476 -31.21 -7.73 -23.65
C ALA A 476 -31.44 -7.48 -25.16
N ASN A 477 -30.93 -6.37 -25.71
CA ASN A 477 -31.00 -6.05 -27.14
C ASN A 477 -29.78 -6.54 -27.93
N ALA A 478 -28.83 -7.21 -27.26
CA ALA A 478 -27.69 -7.84 -27.91
C ALA A 478 -28.11 -8.78 -29.04
N GLY A 479 -27.29 -8.83 -30.09
CA GLY A 479 -27.57 -9.58 -31.29
C GLY A 479 -26.36 -10.28 -31.90
N TRP A 480 -26.63 -11.33 -32.67
CA TRP A 480 -25.62 -12.16 -33.32
C TRP A 480 -26.00 -12.41 -34.77
N ILE A 481 -25.06 -12.19 -35.68
CA ILE A 481 -25.17 -12.60 -37.08
C ILE A 481 -24.05 -13.57 -37.40
N PHE A 482 -24.40 -14.82 -37.70
CA PHE A 482 -23.48 -15.82 -38.25
C PHE A 482 -23.60 -15.83 -39.77
N GLN A 483 -22.50 -15.54 -40.46
CA GLN A 483 -22.35 -15.61 -41.91
C GLN A 483 -21.57 -16.87 -42.28
N VAL A 484 -22.26 -17.92 -42.70
CA VAL A 484 -21.66 -19.21 -43.04
C VAL A 484 -21.66 -19.38 -44.54
N ALA A 485 -20.49 -19.45 -45.18
CA ALA A 485 -20.40 -19.54 -46.64
C ALA A 485 -20.89 -20.89 -47.21
N SER A 486 -20.91 -21.95 -46.39
CA SER A 486 -21.33 -23.29 -46.78
C SER A 486 -22.32 -23.87 -45.75
N ASP A 487 -22.23 -25.16 -45.43
CA ASP A 487 -23.18 -25.85 -44.56
C ASP A 487 -22.96 -25.47 -43.10
N PHE A 488 -24.07 -25.35 -42.37
CA PHE A 488 -24.07 -25.21 -40.92
C PHE A 488 -24.62 -26.50 -40.29
N THR A 489 -23.96 -27.04 -39.27
CA THR A 489 -24.44 -28.27 -38.61
C THR A 489 -24.25 -28.21 -37.10
N THR A 490 -25.32 -28.46 -36.35
CA THR A 490 -25.18 -28.87 -34.94
C THR A 490 -25.18 -30.40 -34.85
N VAL A 491 -24.40 -30.95 -33.93
CA VAL A 491 -24.27 -32.40 -33.74
C VAL A 491 -24.58 -32.71 -32.28
N GLY A 492 -25.65 -33.48 -32.03
CA GLY A 492 -26.01 -33.89 -30.68
C GLY A 492 -25.06 -34.92 -30.09
N GLY A 493 -25.09 -35.06 -28.76
CA GLY A 493 -24.26 -35.99 -28.01
C GLY A 493 -23.53 -35.29 -26.87
N ALA A 494 -22.22 -35.07 -27.01
CA ALA A 494 -21.40 -34.38 -26.01
C ALA A 494 -21.53 -32.84 -26.05
N GLY A 495 -22.30 -32.30 -27.01
CA GLY A 495 -22.48 -30.86 -27.23
C GLY A 495 -23.58 -30.60 -28.27
N GLY A 496 -23.43 -29.50 -29.03
CA GLY A 496 -24.33 -29.16 -30.14
C GLY A 496 -25.49 -28.25 -29.76
N ASN A 497 -25.62 -27.87 -28.49
CA ASN A 497 -26.64 -26.91 -28.08
C ASN A 497 -26.16 -25.46 -28.28
N VAL A 498 -27.13 -24.56 -28.39
CA VAL A 498 -26.90 -23.11 -28.29
C VAL A 498 -27.51 -22.62 -26.99
N ILE A 499 -26.68 -22.07 -26.11
CA ILE A 499 -27.04 -21.55 -24.79
C ILE A 499 -27.08 -20.03 -24.86
N LEU A 500 -28.11 -19.42 -24.30
CA LEU A 500 -28.24 -17.96 -24.18
C LEU A 500 -27.98 -17.55 -22.73
N THR A 501 -27.07 -16.60 -22.51
CA THR A 501 -26.75 -16.05 -21.18
C THR A 501 -26.75 -14.53 -21.22
N GLY A 502 -26.64 -13.89 -20.05
CA GLY A 502 -26.49 -12.44 -19.95
C GLY A 502 -27.68 -11.62 -20.46
N GLY A 503 -28.86 -12.23 -20.63
CA GLY A 503 -30.05 -11.58 -21.20
C GLY A 503 -30.26 -11.82 -22.71
N ALA A 504 -29.44 -12.66 -23.34
CA ALA A 504 -29.55 -12.95 -24.77
C ALA A 504 -30.92 -13.58 -25.12
N GLN A 505 -31.51 -13.15 -26.24
CA GLN A 505 -32.82 -13.60 -26.71
C GLN A 505 -32.70 -14.27 -28.09
N ALA A 506 -33.40 -15.39 -28.28
CA ALA A 506 -33.32 -16.16 -29.53
C ALA A 506 -33.76 -15.33 -30.76
N LYS A 507 -34.71 -14.40 -30.58
CA LYS A 507 -35.17 -13.52 -31.67
C LYS A 507 -34.06 -12.64 -32.26
N ASN A 508 -32.97 -12.41 -31.51
CA ASN A 508 -31.85 -11.58 -31.92
C ASN A 508 -30.66 -12.37 -32.51
N VAL A 509 -30.80 -13.68 -32.70
CA VAL A 509 -29.76 -14.55 -33.26
C VAL A 509 -30.13 -14.93 -34.69
N TYR A 510 -29.23 -14.68 -35.64
CA TYR A 510 -29.43 -14.95 -37.06
C TYR A 510 -28.32 -15.82 -37.63
N TRP A 511 -28.71 -16.89 -38.31
CA TRP A 511 -27.82 -17.84 -38.97
C TRP A 511 -28.03 -17.76 -40.48
N GLN A 512 -27.23 -16.96 -41.17
CA GLN A 512 -27.19 -16.92 -42.62
C GLN A 512 -26.31 -18.06 -43.12
N VAL A 513 -26.89 -18.99 -43.89
CA VAL A 513 -26.23 -20.22 -44.32
C VAL A 513 -26.21 -20.28 -45.85
N GLY A 514 -25.01 -20.27 -46.43
CA GLY A 514 -24.76 -20.22 -47.87
C GLY A 514 -25.14 -21.50 -48.62
N SER A 515 -25.36 -22.60 -47.90
CA SER A 515 -25.98 -23.81 -48.43
C SER A 515 -27.07 -24.33 -47.49
N SER A 516 -26.91 -25.51 -46.89
CA SER A 516 -27.93 -26.15 -46.07
C SER A 516 -27.58 -26.12 -44.58
N ALA A 517 -28.61 -26.08 -43.73
CA ALA A 517 -28.45 -26.21 -42.29
C ALA A 517 -28.94 -27.57 -41.79
N THR A 518 -28.20 -28.19 -40.87
CA THR A 518 -28.61 -29.41 -40.17
C THR A 518 -28.64 -29.15 -38.67
N ILE A 519 -29.81 -29.28 -38.05
CA ILE A 519 -29.98 -29.21 -36.61
C ILE A 519 -29.95 -30.65 -36.08
N GLY A 520 -28.87 -31.03 -35.40
CA GLY A 520 -28.54 -32.39 -34.99
C GLY A 520 -29.51 -33.00 -33.99
N ASP A 521 -29.45 -34.33 -33.85
CA ASP A 521 -30.34 -35.11 -32.98
C ASP A 521 -30.32 -34.58 -31.54
N PHE A 522 -31.49 -34.45 -30.91
CA PHE A 522 -31.63 -34.06 -29.50
C PHE A 522 -30.91 -32.75 -29.10
N THR A 523 -30.64 -31.85 -30.04
CA THR A 523 -30.04 -30.54 -29.74
C THR A 523 -31.11 -29.52 -29.34
N SER A 524 -30.70 -28.55 -28.50
CA SER A 524 -31.45 -27.34 -28.17
C SER A 524 -30.87 -26.16 -28.94
N PHE A 525 -31.53 -25.77 -30.02
CA PHE A 525 -31.09 -24.72 -30.93
C PHE A 525 -31.76 -23.38 -30.65
N LYS A 526 -31.03 -22.28 -30.86
CA LYS A 526 -31.52 -20.90 -30.65
C LYS A 526 -31.24 -20.04 -31.88
N GLY A 527 -32.27 -19.37 -32.39
CA GLY A 527 -32.14 -18.35 -33.44
C GLY A 527 -32.87 -18.64 -34.74
N ASN A 528 -32.79 -17.69 -35.66
CA ASN A 528 -33.45 -17.71 -36.96
C ASN A 528 -32.48 -18.23 -38.03
N VAL A 529 -32.77 -19.38 -38.63
CA VAL A 529 -31.97 -19.95 -39.72
C VAL A 529 -32.48 -19.42 -41.06
N LEU A 530 -31.61 -18.72 -41.78
CA LEU A 530 -31.82 -18.22 -43.13
C LEU A 530 -30.94 -19.03 -44.09
N ALA A 531 -31.41 -20.20 -44.53
CA ALA A 531 -30.64 -21.10 -45.38
C ALA A 531 -30.89 -20.85 -46.86
N LEU A 532 -29.82 -20.84 -47.67
CA LEU A 532 -29.95 -20.70 -49.12
C LEU A 532 -30.66 -21.90 -49.75
N THR A 533 -30.29 -23.11 -49.33
CA THR A 533 -30.88 -24.36 -49.86
C THR A 533 -31.85 -24.96 -48.86
N SER A 534 -31.45 -25.95 -48.07
CA SER A 534 -32.35 -26.77 -47.27
C SER A 534 -32.07 -26.68 -45.77
N ILE A 535 -33.06 -27.02 -44.97
CA ILE A 535 -32.91 -27.17 -43.53
C ILE A 535 -33.38 -28.56 -43.13
N THR A 536 -32.59 -29.29 -42.34
CA THR A 536 -32.97 -30.57 -41.77
C THR A 536 -32.91 -30.49 -40.25
N MET A 537 -34.01 -30.80 -39.58
CA MET A 537 -34.05 -31.03 -38.14
C MET A 537 -34.05 -32.53 -37.88
N ASN A 538 -32.99 -33.02 -37.26
CA ASN A 538 -32.80 -34.42 -36.91
C ASN A 538 -33.61 -34.80 -35.66
N SER A 539 -33.63 -36.07 -35.29
CA SER A 539 -34.62 -36.64 -34.38
C SER A 539 -34.55 -35.98 -33.00
N GLY A 540 -35.69 -35.55 -32.48
CA GLY A 540 -35.79 -34.97 -31.14
C GLY A 540 -35.16 -33.59 -30.97
N ALA A 541 -34.68 -32.96 -32.05
CA ALA A 541 -34.16 -31.60 -31.97
C ALA A 541 -35.27 -30.60 -31.61
N THR A 542 -34.93 -29.66 -30.74
CA THR A 542 -35.80 -28.55 -30.32
C THR A 542 -35.17 -27.24 -30.76
N ALA A 543 -36.00 -26.29 -31.19
CA ALA A 543 -35.57 -24.97 -31.60
C ALA A 543 -36.46 -23.90 -30.97
N GLU A 544 -35.84 -22.85 -30.44
CA GLU A 544 -36.50 -21.57 -30.18
C GLU A 544 -36.02 -20.61 -31.26
N GLY A 545 -36.84 -20.40 -32.28
CA GLY A 545 -36.35 -19.85 -33.54
C GLY A 545 -37.23 -20.12 -34.74
N ARG A 546 -36.63 -19.97 -35.94
CA ARG A 546 -37.30 -20.14 -37.23
C ARG A 546 -36.43 -20.94 -38.20
N MET A 547 -37.05 -21.76 -39.03
CA MET A 547 -36.41 -22.57 -40.06
C MET A 547 -36.83 -22.08 -41.45
N LEU A 548 -36.09 -21.11 -41.99
CA LEU A 548 -36.46 -20.37 -43.20
C LEU A 548 -35.52 -20.74 -44.36
N ALA A 549 -35.99 -21.64 -45.24
CA ALA A 549 -35.26 -22.10 -46.41
C ALA A 549 -35.66 -21.32 -47.67
N ARG A 550 -34.69 -20.71 -48.35
CA ARG A 550 -34.94 -19.91 -49.56
C ARG A 550 -35.33 -20.77 -50.75
N ASN A 551 -34.56 -21.79 -51.08
CA ASN A 551 -34.78 -22.57 -52.31
C ASN A 551 -35.20 -24.01 -52.07
N GLY A 552 -34.67 -24.64 -51.02
CA GLY A 552 -34.82 -26.06 -50.76
C GLY A 552 -36.01 -26.42 -49.87
N ALA A 553 -35.97 -27.64 -49.36
CA ALA A 553 -36.95 -28.18 -48.42
C ALA A 553 -36.57 -27.93 -46.97
N VAL A 554 -37.58 -27.91 -46.10
CA VAL A 554 -37.42 -28.05 -44.64
C VAL A 554 -37.92 -29.45 -44.23
N VAL A 555 -37.04 -30.24 -43.63
CA VAL A 555 -37.29 -31.64 -43.28
C VAL A 555 -37.17 -31.83 -41.78
N MET A 556 -38.23 -32.29 -41.12
CA MET A 556 -38.23 -32.76 -39.74
C MET A 556 -38.19 -34.29 -39.76
N THR A 557 -37.15 -34.90 -39.20
CA THR A 557 -36.97 -36.35 -39.31
C THR A 557 -37.84 -37.12 -38.32
N SER A 558 -37.94 -36.67 -37.06
CA SER A 558 -38.77 -37.29 -36.03
C SER A 558 -38.93 -36.44 -34.78
N THR A 559 -40.17 -36.13 -34.38
CA THR A 559 -40.52 -35.52 -33.07
C THR A 559 -39.72 -34.25 -32.77
N ASN A 560 -39.82 -33.25 -33.64
CA ASN A 560 -39.18 -31.96 -33.49
C ASN A 560 -40.09 -30.93 -32.84
N ILE A 561 -39.55 -29.97 -32.09
CA ILE A 561 -40.31 -28.86 -31.52
C ILE A 561 -39.71 -27.55 -32.00
N ILE A 562 -40.54 -26.68 -32.58
CA ILE A 562 -40.17 -25.31 -32.94
C ILE A 562 -41.06 -24.34 -32.17
N ASN A 563 -40.45 -23.58 -31.26
CA ASN A 563 -41.09 -22.54 -30.47
C ASN A 563 -40.78 -21.16 -31.03
N LYS A 564 -41.75 -20.26 -30.92
CA LYS A 564 -41.56 -18.85 -31.28
C LYS A 564 -40.46 -18.22 -30.41
N PRO A 565 -39.50 -17.52 -31.01
CA PRO A 565 -38.39 -16.89 -30.29
C PRO A 565 -38.72 -15.52 -29.69
#